data_AF-A0A327ZWA6-F1
#
_entry.id   AF-A0A327ZWA6-F1
#
_cell.length_a   1.000
_cell.length_b   1.000
_cell.length_c   1.000
_cell.angle_alpha   90.00
_cell.angle_beta   90.00
_cell.angle_gamma   90.00
#
_symmetry.space_group_name_H-M   'P 1'
#
loop_
_entity.id
_entity.type
_entity.pdbx_description
1 polymer ?
#
loop_
_entity_poly.entity_id
_entity_poly.type
_entity_poly.pdbx_seq_one_letter_code
_entity_poly.pdbx_strand_id
1 'polypeptide(L)'
;MVYRFFFYIKIVCNKHNIPNKNNKNNKNNLYLRTKSLYKIVYTVYIVYIQYNVKEGDILNIHFDPKSDLPIYEQLKSEIIRLIMSKELKEGESLMSMRALAKMLGISVITTKRAYKDLEDLGYLYTIPGKGTFVSEGNIAMIEEQSNKELEKMIISAIQLAKQLNFDKTDFIDLSKDLWEE
;
A
#
# COMPACT_ATOMS: atom_id res chain seq x y z
N MET A 1 19.90 -5.64 10.59
CA MET A 1 19.54 -5.68 12.04
C MET A 1 19.48 -7.11 12.59
N VAL A 2 18.95 -8.10 11.84
CA VAL A 2 18.88 -9.53 12.21
C VAL A 2 20.24 -10.18 12.53
N TYR A 3 21.26 -9.91 11.71
CA TYR A 3 22.62 -10.43 11.95
C TYR A 3 23.27 -9.91 13.24
N ARG A 4 22.89 -8.71 13.69
CA ARG A 4 23.43 -8.09 14.91
C ARG A 4 22.88 -8.73 16.19
N PHE A 5 21.65 -9.25 16.13
CA PHE A 5 21.02 -9.97 17.24
C PHE A 5 21.59 -11.39 17.39
N PHE A 6 21.81 -12.11 16.27
CA PHE A 6 22.52 -13.39 16.27
C PHE A 6 23.98 -13.27 16.73
N PHE A 7 24.64 -12.16 16.38
CA PHE A 7 25.99 -11.85 16.86
C PHE A 7 26.02 -11.58 18.37
N TYR A 8 25.02 -10.87 18.90
CA TYR A 8 24.92 -10.57 20.33
C TYR A 8 24.70 -11.82 21.18
N ILE A 9 23.85 -12.77 20.73
CA ILE A 9 23.65 -14.05 21.43
C ILE A 9 24.95 -14.88 21.42
N LYS A 10 25.71 -14.89 20.32
CA LYS A 10 26.99 -15.59 20.22
C LYS A 10 28.07 -14.98 21.13
N ILE A 11 28.06 -13.66 21.32
CA ILE A 11 28.94 -12.95 22.26
C ILE A 11 28.59 -13.24 23.73
N VAL A 12 27.31 -13.22 24.09
CA VAL A 12 26.86 -13.48 25.47
C VAL A 12 27.18 -14.91 25.91
N CYS A 13 27.04 -15.90 25.01
CA CYS A 13 27.43 -17.28 25.31
C CYS A 13 28.94 -17.48 25.51
N ASN A 14 29.79 -16.66 24.87
CA ASN A 14 31.25 -16.80 24.95
C ASN A 14 31.86 -16.09 26.19
N LYS A 15 31.15 -15.07 26.72
CA LYS A 15 31.61 -14.27 27.88
C LYS A 15 31.39 -14.96 29.24
N HIS A 16 30.59 -16.02 29.30
CA HIS A 16 30.23 -16.72 30.55
C HIS A 16 30.98 -18.04 30.81
N ASN A 17 32.08 -18.32 30.09
CA ASN A 17 33.01 -19.44 30.31
C ASN A 17 32.36 -20.72 30.87
N ILE A 18 31.42 -21.29 30.12
CA ILE A 18 30.73 -22.54 30.49
C ILE A 18 31.76 -23.69 30.38
N PRO A 19 32.12 -24.37 31.48
CA PRO A 19 33.20 -25.34 31.48
C PRO A 19 32.87 -26.60 30.65
N ASN A 20 33.90 -27.08 29.95
CA ASN A 20 33.93 -28.29 29.14
C ASN A 20 34.14 -29.54 30.02
N LYS A 21 33.42 -30.63 29.68
CA LYS A 21 33.59 -32.03 30.12
C LYS A 21 33.41 -32.36 31.61
N ASN A 22 32.24 -32.95 31.94
CA ASN A 22 32.06 -34.21 32.71
C ASN A 22 30.78 -34.21 33.58
N ASN A 23 29.58 -34.35 33.00
CA ASN A 23 28.47 -35.05 33.64
C ASN A 23 27.35 -35.36 32.62
N LYS A 24 27.07 -36.65 32.36
CA LYS A 24 26.13 -37.10 31.31
C LYS A 24 24.64 -36.87 31.66
N ASN A 25 24.29 -36.55 32.90
CA ASN A 25 22.90 -36.49 33.34
C ASN A 25 22.22 -35.10 33.27
N ASN A 26 22.96 -34.02 32.98
CA ASN A 26 22.41 -32.65 32.95
C ASN A 26 22.28 -32.04 31.53
N LYS A 27 22.73 -32.76 30.49
CA LYS A 27 22.63 -32.30 29.09
C LYS A 27 21.20 -32.32 28.56
N ASN A 28 20.38 -33.27 29.02
CA ASN A 28 19.00 -33.40 28.56
C ASN A 28 18.14 -32.25 29.07
N ASN A 29 18.33 -31.80 30.32
CA ASN A 29 17.49 -30.78 30.93
C ASN A 29 17.78 -29.36 30.41
N LEU A 30 19.05 -29.02 30.16
CA LEU A 30 19.42 -27.73 29.59
C LEU A 30 18.98 -27.59 28.12
N TYR A 31 19.09 -28.68 27.33
CA TYR A 31 18.69 -28.72 25.91
C TYR A 31 17.16 -28.66 25.73
N LEU A 32 16.41 -29.29 26.65
CA LEU A 32 14.95 -29.20 26.73
C LEU A 32 14.50 -27.78 27.10
N ARG A 33 15.21 -27.11 28.01
CA ARG A 33 14.91 -25.74 28.46
C ARG A 33 15.23 -24.68 27.39
N THR A 34 16.32 -24.85 26.63
CA THR A 34 16.65 -23.98 25.48
C THR A 34 15.69 -24.18 24.30
N LYS A 35 15.20 -25.41 24.06
CA LYS A 35 14.13 -25.66 23.06
C LYS A 35 12.82 -24.99 23.43
N SER A 36 12.44 -25.02 24.72
CA SER A 36 11.22 -24.38 25.20
C SER A 36 11.28 -22.86 25.02
N LEU A 37 12.40 -22.23 25.40
CA LEU A 37 12.59 -20.79 25.22
C LEU A 37 12.64 -20.38 23.74
N TYR A 38 13.31 -21.16 22.89
CA TYR A 38 13.33 -20.89 21.44
C TYR A 38 11.93 -21.02 20.83
N LYS A 39 11.16 -22.04 21.25
CA LYS A 39 9.77 -22.21 20.81
C LYS A 39 8.89 -21.03 21.26
N ILE A 40 9.05 -20.55 22.49
CA ILE A 40 8.29 -19.39 23.00
C ILE A 40 8.67 -18.13 22.24
N VAL A 41 9.96 -17.83 22.09
CA VAL A 41 10.44 -16.64 21.36
C VAL A 41 10.01 -16.70 19.89
N TYR A 42 10.12 -17.86 19.24
CA TYR A 42 9.69 -18.05 17.86
C TYR A 42 8.17 -17.98 17.70
N THR A 43 7.39 -18.48 18.67
CA THR A 43 5.93 -18.36 18.67
C THR A 43 5.50 -16.92 18.91
N VAL A 44 6.13 -16.20 19.85
CA VAL A 44 5.89 -14.76 20.08
C VAL A 44 6.30 -13.96 18.85
N TYR A 45 7.39 -14.33 18.17
CA TYR A 45 7.79 -13.69 16.91
C TYR A 45 6.80 -13.99 15.77
N ILE A 46 6.34 -15.23 15.60
CA ILE A 46 5.30 -15.58 14.62
C ILE A 46 3.99 -14.86 14.92
N VAL A 47 3.57 -14.83 16.18
CA VAL A 47 2.36 -14.11 16.62
C VAL A 47 2.54 -12.62 16.41
N TYR A 48 3.70 -12.04 16.73
CA TYR A 48 4.02 -10.64 16.45
C TYR A 48 3.98 -10.33 14.94
N ILE A 49 4.54 -11.21 14.09
CA ILE A 49 4.44 -11.08 12.63
C ILE A 49 2.98 -11.23 12.16
N GLN A 50 2.21 -12.16 12.71
CA GLN A 50 0.78 -12.34 12.40
C GLN A 50 -0.07 -11.17 12.90
N TYR A 51 0.29 -10.53 14.01
CA TYR A 51 -0.40 -9.37 14.58
C TYR A 51 -0.07 -8.09 13.79
N ASN A 52 1.19 -7.90 13.36
CA ASN A 52 1.58 -6.78 12.48
C ASN A 52 1.07 -6.93 11.04
N VAL A 53 0.64 -8.12 10.62
CA VAL A 53 -0.01 -8.34 9.31
C VAL A 53 -1.51 -8.03 9.36
N LYS A 54 -2.09 -7.80 10.55
CA LYS A 54 -3.52 -7.52 10.72
C LYS A 54 -3.92 -6.04 10.68
N GLU A 55 -2.96 -5.13 10.53
CA GLU A 55 -3.20 -3.67 10.40
C GLU A 55 -2.83 -3.18 8.99
N GLY A 56 -3.03 -4.03 7.97
CA GLY A 56 -3.28 -3.54 6.63
C GLY A 56 -4.79 -3.55 6.47
N ASP A 57 -5.45 -2.42 6.74
CA ASP A 57 -6.86 -2.25 6.42
C ASP A 57 -7.10 -2.80 5.02
N ILE A 58 -8.13 -3.62 4.89
CA ILE A 58 -8.46 -4.31 3.65
C ILE A 58 -8.77 -3.21 2.63
N LEU A 59 -7.78 -2.85 1.80
CA LEU A 59 -7.96 -1.92 0.70
C LEU A 59 -9.00 -2.54 -0.21
N ASN A 60 -10.21 -2.01 -0.16
CA ASN A 60 -11.33 -2.51 -0.95
C ASN A 60 -11.20 -1.98 -2.38
N ILE A 61 -10.26 -2.57 -3.12
CA ILE A 61 -9.96 -2.25 -4.51
C ILE A 61 -10.77 -3.19 -5.38
N HIS A 62 -11.69 -2.63 -6.16
CA HIS A 62 -12.47 -3.36 -7.15
C HIS A 62 -11.82 -3.22 -8.53
N PHE A 63 -11.84 -4.31 -9.30
CA PHE A 63 -11.40 -4.30 -10.70
C PHE A 63 -12.59 -4.65 -11.58
N ASP A 64 -12.76 -3.91 -12.66
CA ASP A 64 -13.74 -4.25 -13.69
C ASP A 64 -13.04 -5.03 -14.81
N PRO A 65 -13.27 -6.36 -14.92
CA PRO A 65 -12.70 -7.18 -15.98
C PRO A 65 -13.28 -6.88 -17.36
N LYS A 66 -14.35 -6.10 -17.47
CA LYS A 66 -14.95 -5.66 -18.74
C LYS A 66 -14.43 -4.30 -19.21
N SER A 67 -13.69 -3.59 -18.37
CA SER A 67 -13.12 -2.29 -18.72
C SER A 67 -12.00 -2.45 -19.75
N ASP A 68 -11.97 -1.55 -20.74
CA ASP A 68 -10.88 -1.44 -21.71
C ASP A 68 -9.56 -0.93 -21.08
N LEU A 69 -9.61 -0.50 -19.81
CA LEU A 69 -8.45 0.01 -19.09
C LEU A 69 -7.53 -1.13 -18.62
N PRO A 70 -6.21 -1.04 -18.86
CA PRO A 70 -5.24 -1.97 -18.28
C PRO A 70 -5.34 -2.05 -16.75
N ILE A 71 -5.06 -3.22 -16.17
CA ILE A 71 -5.15 -3.46 -14.72
C ILE A 71 -4.31 -2.47 -13.88
N TYR A 72 -3.16 -2.01 -14.38
CA TYR A 72 -2.36 -1.03 -13.66
C TYR A 72 -3.03 0.36 -13.61
N GLU A 73 -3.78 0.75 -14.66
CA GLU A 73 -4.56 1.98 -14.69
C GLU A 73 -5.75 1.88 -13.72
N GLN A 74 -6.46 0.75 -13.72
CA GLN A 74 -7.56 0.52 -12.78
C GLN A 74 -7.06 0.59 -11.32
N LEU A 75 -5.92 -0.04 -11.02
CA LEU A 75 -5.30 0.03 -9.69
C LEU A 75 -4.92 1.47 -9.31
N LYS A 76 -4.36 2.23 -10.25
CA LYS A 76 -3.99 3.64 -10.04
C LYS A 76 -5.23 4.46 -9.68
N SER A 77 -6.29 4.35 -10.47
CA SER A 77 -7.56 5.06 -10.25
C SER A 77 -8.17 4.73 -8.90
N GLU A 78 -8.13 3.46 -8.49
CA GLU A 78 -8.67 3.09 -7.17
C GLU A 78 -7.85 3.63 -6.00
N ILE A 79 -6.51 3.61 -6.10
CA ILE A 79 -5.69 4.23 -5.05
C ILE A 79 -5.95 5.74 -4.97
N ILE A 80 -6.10 6.42 -6.11
CA ILE A 80 -6.49 7.84 -6.13
C ILE A 80 -7.85 8.01 -5.47
N ARG A 81 -8.86 7.18 -5.81
CA ARG A 81 -10.19 7.24 -5.20
C ARG A 81 -10.12 7.13 -3.68
N LEU A 82 -9.32 6.21 -3.15
CA LEU A 82 -9.13 5.99 -1.71
C LEU A 82 -8.44 7.16 -1.00
N ILE A 83 -7.49 7.82 -1.69
CA ILE A 83 -6.85 9.05 -1.19
C ILE A 83 -7.87 10.19 -1.17
N MET A 84 -8.63 10.37 -2.26
CA MET A 84 -9.66 11.42 -2.37
C MET A 84 -10.83 11.20 -1.39
N SER A 85 -11.21 9.94 -1.13
CA SER A 85 -12.25 9.60 -0.15
C SER A 85 -11.77 9.73 1.30
N LYS A 86 -10.49 10.06 1.52
CA LYS A 86 -9.83 10.15 2.83
C LYS A 86 -9.81 8.83 3.61
N GLU A 87 -10.03 7.70 2.93
CA GLU A 87 -9.79 6.37 3.47
C GLU A 87 -8.29 6.14 3.69
N LEU A 88 -7.47 6.64 2.76
CA LEU A 88 -6.02 6.75 2.91
C LEU A 88 -5.65 8.18 3.31
N LYS A 89 -5.04 8.35 4.48
CA LYS A 89 -4.68 9.67 5.00
C LYS A 89 -3.32 10.12 4.49
N GLU A 90 -3.14 11.43 4.42
CA GLU A 90 -1.84 12.02 4.13
C GLU A 90 -0.80 11.57 5.18
N GLY A 91 0.41 11.25 4.72
CA GLY A 91 1.49 10.75 5.57
C GLY A 91 1.35 9.27 5.97
N GLU A 92 0.24 8.62 5.63
CA GLU A 92 0.02 7.21 5.96
C GLU A 92 0.89 6.30 5.10
N SER A 93 1.41 5.23 5.73
CA SER A 93 2.21 4.23 5.02
C SER A 93 1.31 3.32 4.21
N LEU A 94 1.58 3.19 2.92
CA LEU A 94 0.95 2.18 2.09
C LEU A 94 1.57 0.80 2.28
N MET A 95 0.77 -0.21 1.91
CA MET A 95 1.21 -1.58 1.81
C MET A 95 2.36 -1.71 0.81
N SER A 96 3.33 -2.59 1.08
CA SER A 96 4.39 -2.85 0.11
C SER A 96 3.82 -3.38 -1.22
N MET A 97 4.42 -3.02 -2.36
CA MET A 97 4.00 -3.49 -3.68
C MET A 97 3.82 -5.02 -3.75
N ARG A 98 4.69 -5.78 -3.07
CA ARG A 98 4.61 -7.26 -3.04
C ARG A 98 3.43 -7.76 -2.22
N ALA A 99 3.13 -7.13 -1.10
CA ALA A 99 2.00 -7.49 -0.27
C ALA A 99 0.68 -7.13 -0.96
N LEU A 100 0.61 -5.94 -1.59
CA LEU A 100 -0.56 -5.52 -2.35
C LEU A 100 -0.81 -6.42 -3.56
N ALA A 101 0.23 -6.75 -4.34
CA ALA A 101 0.12 -7.68 -5.45
C ALA A 101 -0.42 -9.06 -5.01
N LYS A 102 0.05 -9.58 -3.88
CA LYS A 102 -0.40 -10.86 -3.32
C LYS A 102 -1.86 -10.80 -2.86
N MET A 103 -2.27 -9.70 -2.23
CA MET A 103 -3.63 -9.50 -1.74
C MET A 103 -4.63 -9.41 -2.90
N LEU A 104 -4.27 -8.70 -3.96
CA LEU A 104 -5.12 -8.48 -5.14
C LEU A 104 -5.02 -9.60 -6.18
N GLY A 105 -4.06 -10.52 -6.04
CA GLY A 105 -3.84 -11.61 -6.99
C GLY A 105 -3.26 -11.16 -8.34
N ILE A 106 -2.56 -10.02 -8.40
CA ILE A 106 -2.01 -9.44 -9.63
C ILE A 106 -0.47 -9.53 -9.68
N SER A 107 0.11 -9.25 -10.84
CA SER A 107 1.57 -9.23 -11.00
C SER A 107 2.21 -8.08 -10.22
N VAL A 108 3.35 -8.36 -9.58
CA VAL A 108 4.18 -7.36 -8.88
C VAL A 108 4.64 -6.24 -9.84
N ILE A 109 4.83 -6.55 -11.12
CA ILE A 109 5.21 -5.56 -12.14
C ILE A 109 4.09 -4.53 -12.33
N THR A 110 2.84 -5.00 -12.35
CA THR A 110 1.63 -4.16 -12.47
C THR A 110 1.52 -3.20 -11.28
N THR A 111 1.67 -3.72 -10.06
CA THR A 111 1.65 -2.89 -8.84
C THR A 111 2.79 -1.90 -8.80
N LYS A 112 4.00 -2.31 -9.21
CA LYS A 112 5.17 -1.43 -9.30
C LYS A 112 4.95 -0.28 -10.28
N ARG A 113 4.34 -0.56 -11.44
CA ARG A 113 4.00 0.46 -12.43
C ARG A 113 2.99 1.45 -11.86
N ALA A 114 1.89 0.97 -11.28
CA ALA A 114 0.89 1.85 -10.65
C ALA A 114 1.49 2.75 -9.56
N TYR A 115 2.34 2.20 -8.68
CA TYR A 115 3.00 2.98 -7.62
C TYR A 115 3.92 4.05 -8.18
N LYS A 116 4.69 3.71 -9.22
CA LYS A 116 5.55 4.66 -9.89
C LYS A 116 4.74 5.79 -10.52
N ASP A 117 3.67 5.46 -11.24
CA ASP A 117 2.83 6.48 -11.89
C ASP A 117 2.18 7.40 -10.85
N LEU A 118 1.77 6.87 -9.69
CA LEU A 118 1.26 7.69 -8.58
C LEU A 118 2.32 8.56 -7.92
N GLU A 119 3.56 8.09 -7.83
CA GLU A 119 4.71 8.87 -7.35
C GLU A 119 5.07 9.99 -8.34
N ASP A 120 5.06 9.69 -9.64
CA ASP A 120 5.30 10.66 -10.72
C ASP A 120 4.19 11.74 -10.77
N LEU A 121 2.94 11.36 -10.46
CA LEU A 121 1.82 12.29 -10.28
C LEU A 121 1.86 13.04 -8.94
N GLY A 122 2.75 12.63 -8.02
CA GLY A 122 2.95 13.26 -6.73
C GLY A 122 1.90 12.92 -5.67
N TYR A 123 1.05 11.91 -5.89
CA TYR A 123 0.14 11.37 -4.87
C TYR A 123 0.88 10.56 -3.81
N LEU A 124 2.00 9.94 -4.17
CA LEU A 124 2.83 9.13 -3.29
C LEU A 124 4.27 9.64 -3.24
N TYR A 125 4.97 9.30 -2.18
CA TYR A 125 6.43 9.43 -2.10
C TYR A 125 7.05 8.21 -1.43
N THR A 126 8.20 7.77 -1.96
CA THR A 126 8.94 6.65 -1.40
C THR A 126 10.15 7.11 -0.61
N ILE A 127 10.26 6.65 0.65
CA ILE A 127 11.49 6.80 1.43
C ILE A 127 12.27 5.48 1.40
N PRO A 128 13.50 5.46 0.84
CA PRO A 128 14.32 4.26 0.77
C PRO A 128 14.46 3.57 2.13
N GLY A 129 14.06 2.30 2.21
CA GLY A 129 14.15 1.48 3.41
C GLY A 129 13.07 1.71 4.47
N LYS A 130 12.20 2.72 4.32
CA LYS A 130 11.05 2.95 5.21
C LYS A 130 9.72 2.53 4.60
N GLY A 131 9.53 2.73 3.30
CA GLY A 131 8.28 2.39 2.62
C GLY A 131 7.81 3.48 1.67
N THR A 132 6.57 3.35 1.22
CA THR A 132 5.87 4.32 0.39
C THR A 132 4.74 4.93 1.20
N PHE A 133 4.57 6.24 1.10
CA PHE A 133 3.64 7.02 1.90
C PHE A 133 2.79 7.91 0.99
N VAL A 134 1.60 8.29 1.47
CA VAL A 134 0.71 9.24 0.78
C VAL A 134 1.25 10.65 0.94
N SER A 135 1.42 11.39 -0.15
CA SER A 135 1.98 12.75 -0.15
C SER A 135 1.13 13.74 0.64
N GLU A 136 1.78 14.42 1.58
CA GLU A 136 1.19 15.53 2.34
C GLU A 136 1.19 16.82 1.50
N GLY A 137 0.09 17.55 1.50
CA GLY A 137 -0.02 18.88 0.89
C GLY A 137 -0.09 18.95 -0.65
N ASN A 138 0.25 17.88 -1.37
CA ASN A 138 0.11 17.85 -2.83
C ASN A 138 -1.32 17.49 -3.27
N ILE A 139 -2.08 16.76 -2.45
CA ILE A 139 -3.42 16.28 -2.80
C ILE A 139 -4.36 17.46 -3.07
N ALA A 140 -4.41 18.46 -2.19
CA ALA A 140 -5.24 19.64 -2.37
C ALA A 140 -4.89 20.41 -3.67
N MET A 141 -3.61 20.50 -4.00
CA MET A 141 -3.16 21.16 -5.23
C MET A 141 -3.52 20.34 -6.48
N ILE A 142 -3.39 19.02 -6.42
CA ILE A 142 -3.78 18.11 -7.50
C ILE A 142 -5.30 18.10 -7.70
N GLU A 143 -6.09 18.14 -6.62
CA GLU A 143 -7.54 18.29 -6.67
C GLU A 143 -7.94 19.60 -7.35
N GLU A 144 -7.34 20.73 -6.94
CA GLU A 144 -7.60 22.03 -7.57
C GLU A 144 -7.25 22.00 -9.07
N GLN A 145 -6.13 21.38 -9.43
CA GLN A 145 -5.72 21.23 -10.82
C GLN A 145 -6.68 20.34 -11.62
N SER A 146 -7.13 19.23 -11.04
CA SER A 146 -8.09 18.31 -11.67
C SER A 146 -9.44 19.00 -11.90
N ASN A 147 -9.90 19.80 -10.94
CA ASN A 147 -11.11 20.62 -11.08
C ASN A 147 -10.97 21.66 -12.19
N LYS A 148 -9.82 22.34 -12.29
CA LYS A 148 -9.54 23.29 -13.38
C LYS A 148 -9.54 22.61 -14.75
N GLU A 149 -8.98 21.41 -14.86
CA GLU A 149 -9.01 20.66 -16.13
C GLU A 149 -10.44 20.22 -16.49
N LEU A 150 -11.22 19.76 -15.52
CA LEU A 150 -12.64 19.44 -15.72
C LEU A 150 -13.44 20.68 -16.17
N GLU A 151 -13.23 21.82 -15.54
CA GLU A 151 -13.85 23.09 -15.94
C GLU A 151 -13.52 23.43 -17.40
N LYS A 152 -12.25 23.31 -17.82
CA LYS A 152 -11.86 23.54 -19.22
C LYS A 152 -12.57 22.60 -20.19
N MET A 153 -12.70 21.32 -19.84
CA MET A 153 -13.41 20.35 -20.66
C MET A 153 -14.89 20.71 -20.79
N ILE A 154 -15.54 21.09 -19.68
CA ILE A 154 -16.95 21.52 -19.67
C ILE A 154 -17.12 22.80 -20.50
N ILE A 155 -16.22 23.77 -20.39
CA ILE A 155 -16.26 24.99 -21.20
C ILE A 155 -16.16 24.65 -22.70
N SER A 156 -15.26 23.74 -23.06
CA SER A 156 -15.09 23.29 -24.45
C SER A 156 -16.35 22.57 -24.96
N ALA A 157 -16.96 21.74 -24.12
CA ALA A 157 -18.23 21.07 -24.43
C ALA A 157 -19.38 22.08 -24.62
N ILE A 158 -19.49 23.09 -23.75
CA ILE A 158 -20.47 24.18 -23.86
C ILE A 158 -20.25 24.99 -25.15
N GLN A 159 -19.00 25.26 -25.52
CA GLN A 159 -18.69 25.95 -26.77
C GLN A 159 -19.16 25.16 -27.99
N LEU A 160 -18.92 23.85 -28.01
CA LEU A 160 -19.42 22.96 -29.05
C LEU A 160 -20.96 22.92 -29.08
N ALA A 161 -21.59 22.80 -27.92
CA ALA A 161 -23.05 22.82 -27.80
C ALA A 161 -23.64 24.11 -28.40
N LYS A 162 -23.04 25.27 -28.10
CA LYS A 162 -23.42 26.56 -28.69
C LYS A 162 -23.25 26.60 -30.21
N GLN A 163 -22.19 25.99 -30.76
CA GLN A 163 -22.01 25.87 -32.22
C GLN A 163 -23.11 25.02 -32.87
N LEU A 164 -23.63 24.05 -32.14
CA LEU A 164 -24.75 23.20 -32.55
C LEU A 164 -26.13 23.84 -32.26
N ASN A 165 -26.17 25.11 -31.84
CA ASN A 165 -27.37 25.86 -31.44
C ASN A 165 -28.13 25.26 -30.23
N PHE A 166 -27.46 24.52 -29.36
CA PHE A 166 -28.07 24.09 -28.09
C PHE A 166 -28.25 25.31 -27.19
N ASP A 167 -29.43 25.40 -26.57
CA ASP A 167 -29.63 26.33 -25.48
C ASP A 167 -29.12 25.75 -24.15
N LYS A 168 -29.24 26.53 -23.07
CA LYS A 168 -28.78 26.09 -21.74
C LYS A 168 -29.60 24.89 -21.24
N THR A 169 -30.90 24.85 -21.53
CA THR A 169 -31.81 23.79 -21.11
C THR A 169 -31.49 22.49 -21.84
N ASP A 170 -31.30 22.54 -23.17
CA ASP A 170 -30.93 21.39 -23.99
C ASP A 170 -29.61 20.76 -23.54
N PHE A 171 -28.61 21.58 -23.20
CA PHE A 171 -27.33 21.08 -22.71
C PHE A 171 -27.46 20.43 -21.33
N ILE A 172 -28.25 21.02 -20.42
CA ILE A 172 -28.50 20.46 -19.09
C ILE A 172 -29.25 19.13 -19.22
N ASP A 173 -30.27 19.05 -20.08
CA ASP A 173 -31.05 17.84 -20.26
C ASP A 173 -30.22 16.73 -20.89
N LEU A 174 -29.44 17.02 -21.93
CA LEU A 174 -28.47 16.08 -22.49
C LEU A 174 -27.46 15.60 -21.44
N SER A 175 -26.95 16.50 -20.59
CA SER A 175 -25.99 16.13 -19.55
C SER A 175 -26.58 15.23 -18.47
N LYS A 176 -27.88 15.38 -18.16
CA LYS A 176 -28.59 14.51 -17.21
C LYS A 176 -28.84 13.14 -17.80
N ASP A 177 -29.31 13.10 -19.06
CA ASP A 177 -29.58 11.83 -19.75
C ASP A 177 -28.31 10.97 -19.81
N LEU A 178 -27.15 11.58 -20.09
CA LEU A 178 -25.85 10.91 -20.12
C LEU A 178 -25.27 10.54 -18.73
N TRP A 179 -25.77 11.14 -17.65
CA TRP A 179 -25.29 10.85 -16.28
C TRP A 179 -26.03 9.68 -15.64
N GLU A 180 -27.25 9.38 -16.08
CA GLU A 180 -28.10 8.29 -15.58
C GLU A 180 -27.90 6.96 -16.35
N GLU A 181 -27.20 6.97 -17.50
CA GLU A 181 -26.74 5.76 -18.23
C GLU A 181 -25.42 5.19 -17.66
#